data_AF-A0A1D6L1I9-F1
#
_entry.id   AF-A0A1D6L1I9-F1
#
_cell.length_a   1.000
_cell.length_b   1.000
_cell.length_c   1.000
_cell.angle_alpha   90.00
_cell.angle_beta   90.00
_cell.angle_gamma   90.00
#
_symmetry.space_group_name_H-M   'P 1'
#
loop_
_entity.id
_entity.type
_entity.pdbx_description
1 polymer ?
#
loop_
_entity_poly.entity_id
_entity_poly.type
_entity_poly.pdbx_seq_one_letter_code
_entity_poly.pdbx_strand_id
1 'polypeptide(L)'
;MPAVEAMPVDWLSYFSELYSVQPMHMQVQGVVQDRNGRTVATLFGKWDESMHYVMGDCFGKGKGTEQLSEAHLLWKRSKPPKFPTRYNLTQFAITLNELTPGLKEKLPPTDSRLRPDQRCLENGEYERANAEKLRLEQRQRQCSFLSSCIMLWSSNMIMAITPQARKMQESGWKPRWFAKDKATDTYRYVGGYWESREKSSWEGCPDIFGQVPNDLMVTD
;
A
#
# COMPACT_ATOMS: atom_id res chain seq x y z
N MET A 1 18.03 28.71 7.44
CA MET A 1 17.45 27.56 8.17
C MET A 1 18.15 26.31 7.69
N PRO A 2 18.95 25.62 8.49
CA PRO A 2 19.62 24.41 8.02
C PRO A 2 18.61 23.26 7.98
N ALA A 3 18.67 22.49 6.90
CA ALA A 3 17.83 21.32 6.64
C ALA A 3 18.02 20.28 7.75
N VAL A 4 16.91 19.83 8.32
CA VAL A 4 16.88 18.68 9.23
C VAL A 4 16.96 17.43 8.35
N GLU A 5 18.16 16.88 8.26
CA GLU A 5 18.43 15.62 7.58
C GLU A 5 17.75 14.49 8.38
N ALA A 6 16.77 13.82 7.77
CA ALA A 6 16.03 12.73 8.41
C ALA A 6 16.97 11.52 8.58
N MET A 7 17.23 11.12 9.82
CA MET A 7 18.05 9.94 10.13
C MET A 7 17.22 8.64 10.00
N PRO A 8 17.86 7.47 9.76
CA PRO A 8 17.18 6.20 9.57
C PRO A 8 16.40 5.75 10.81
N VAL A 9 15.20 5.20 10.58
CA VAL A 9 14.28 4.68 11.61
C VAL A 9 14.66 3.24 11.99
N ASP A 10 15.81 3.05 12.64
CA ASP A 10 16.28 1.71 13.04
C ASP A 10 16.06 1.38 14.53
N TRP A 11 15.33 2.22 15.28
CA TRP A 11 15.28 2.15 16.76
C TRP A 11 13.90 1.87 17.38
N LEU A 12 12.91 1.46 16.58
CA LEU A 12 11.61 1.01 17.09
C LEU A 12 11.57 -0.52 17.12
N SER A 13 11.72 -1.09 18.31
CA SER A 13 11.61 -2.53 18.52
C SER A 13 10.14 -2.92 18.65
N TYR A 14 9.67 -3.75 17.70
CA TYR A 14 8.39 -4.45 17.80
C TYR A 14 8.66 -5.85 18.35
N PHE A 15 8.02 -6.21 19.46
CA PHE A 15 8.12 -7.58 19.99
C PHE A 15 7.26 -8.53 19.14
N SER A 16 7.87 -9.54 18.53
CA SER A 16 7.20 -10.57 17.72
C SER A 16 6.69 -11.74 18.58
N GLU A 17 5.55 -12.32 18.19
CA GLU A 17 4.85 -13.41 18.90
C GLU A 17 5.69 -14.68 19.13
N LEU A 18 5.75 -15.10 20.39
CA LEU A 18 5.65 -16.51 20.78
C LEU A 18 4.43 -16.60 21.70
N TYR A 19 3.46 -17.44 21.36
CA TYR A 19 2.26 -17.69 22.16
C TYR A 19 2.65 -18.23 23.54
N SER A 20 2.87 -17.33 24.50
CA SER A 20 2.96 -17.67 25.91
C SER A 20 2.43 -16.53 26.76
N VAL A 21 1.66 -16.92 27.77
CA VAL A 21 0.75 -16.15 28.61
C VAL A 21 1.42 -14.95 29.30
N GLN A 22 1.42 -13.74 28.73
CA GLN A 22 1.55 -12.45 29.44
C GLN A 22 0.98 -11.25 28.63
N PRO A 23 0.46 -10.18 29.28
CA PRO A 23 -0.26 -9.06 28.65
C PRO A 23 0.67 -8.01 28.00
N MET A 24 1.80 -8.45 27.45
CA MET A 24 2.82 -7.60 26.80
C MET A 24 2.59 -7.44 25.30
N HIS A 25 1.44 -7.93 24.81
CA HIS A 25 1.00 -7.77 23.44
C HIS A 25 0.69 -6.29 23.20
N MET A 26 1.24 -5.72 22.12
CA MET A 26 1.03 -4.33 21.67
C MET A 26 1.90 -3.23 22.30
N GLN A 27 2.70 -3.52 23.33
CA GLN A 27 3.57 -2.50 23.92
C GLN A 27 4.70 -2.10 22.96
N VAL A 28 4.95 -0.79 22.89
CA VAL A 28 6.06 -0.19 22.14
C VAL A 28 6.87 0.66 23.10
N GLN A 29 8.19 0.51 23.04
CA GLN A 29 9.16 1.34 23.75
C GLN A 29 10.28 1.72 22.78
N GLY A 30 10.83 2.91 22.94
CA GLY A 30 11.93 3.41 22.13
C GLY A 30 12.62 4.57 22.82
N VAL A 31 13.80 4.94 22.32
CA VAL A 31 14.57 6.08 22.82
C VAL A 31 14.99 6.95 21.65
N VAL A 32 15.03 8.26 21.87
CA VAL A 32 15.54 9.25 20.92
C VAL A 32 16.90 9.69 21.43
N GLN A 33 17.93 9.49 20.62
CA GLN A 33 19.32 9.86 20.96
C GLN A 33 19.81 11.02 20.10
N ASP A 34 20.68 11.85 20.68
CA ASP A 34 21.41 12.87 19.93
C ASP A 34 22.60 12.27 19.13
N ARG A 35 23.31 13.11 18.37
CA ARG A 35 24.50 12.70 17.60
C ARG A 35 25.63 12.12 18.46
N ASN A 36 25.62 12.40 19.76
CA ASN A 36 26.63 11.93 20.72
C ASN A 36 26.17 10.64 21.43
N GLY A 37 25.02 10.07 21.07
CA GLY A 37 24.46 8.87 21.69
C GLY A 37 23.77 9.12 23.03
N ARG A 38 23.55 10.38 23.43
CA ARG A 38 22.85 10.72 24.67
C ARG A 38 21.35 10.62 24.45
N THR A 39 20.65 9.89 25.33
CA THR A 39 19.18 9.83 25.33
C THR A 39 18.58 11.20 25.67
N VAL A 40 17.82 11.74 24.72
CA VAL A 40 17.12 13.01 24.81
C VAL A 40 15.67 12.81 25.24
N ALA A 41 15.03 11.75 24.78
CA ALA A 41 13.66 11.41 25.14
C ALA A 41 13.43 9.91 25.09
N THR A 42 12.46 9.45 25.86
CA THR A 42 12.00 8.06 25.85
C THR A 42 10.56 8.02 25.39
N LEU A 43 10.30 7.14 24.41
CA LEU A 43 9.00 6.86 23.81
C LEU A 43 8.42 5.59 24.44
N PHE A 44 7.14 5.60 24.76
CA PHE A 44 6.45 4.40 25.22
C PHE A 44 4.95 4.46 24.92
N GLY A 45 4.32 3.30 24.86
CA GLY A 45 2.88 3.21 24.68
C GLY A 45 2.45 1.87 24.15
N LYS A 46 1.31 1.85 23.46
CA LYS A 46 0.87 0.72 22.65
C LYS A 46 0.55 1.20 21.26
N TRP A 47 1.05 0.50 20.23
CA TRP A 47 0.83 0.88 18.82
C TRP A 47 -0.66 0.91 18.45
N ASP A 48 -1.47 0.23 19.23
CA ASP A 48 -2.88 0.04 19.01
C ASP A 48 -3.73 1.03 19.84
N GLU A 49 -3.19 1.69 20.88
CA GLU A 49 -3.96 2.62 21.71
C GLU A 49 -3.44 4.06 21.60
N SER A 50 -2.19 4.26 22.02
CA SER A 50 -1.56 5.58 22.10
C SER A 50 -0.06 5.49 22.32
N MET A 51 0.65 6.51 21.87
CA MET A 51 2.08 6.70 22.06
C MET A 51 2.34 7.99 22.84
N HIS A 52 3.25 7.91 23.80
CA HIS A 52 3.65 9.00 24.67
C HIS A 52 5.17 9.16 24.65
N TYR A 53 5.65 10.32 25.09
CA TYR A 53 7.06 10.55 25.35
C TYR A 53 7.29 11.26 26.67
N VAL A 54 8.49 11.06 27.22
CA VAL A 54 9.03 11.78 28.37
C VAL A 54 10.44 12.25 28.00
N MET A 55 10.82 13.45 28.45
CA MET A 55 12.16 13.97 28.23
C MET A 55 13.18 13.27 29.15
N GLY A 56 14.36 12.97 28.61
CA GLY A 56 15.41 12.22 29.30
C GLY A 56 15.20 10.71 29.30
N ASP A 57 16.06 10.01 30.05
CA ASP A 57 16.01 8.55 30.20
C ASP A 57 15.16 8.15 31.42
N CYS A 58 13.93 7.69 31.15
CA CYS A 58 13.03 7.19 32.18
C CYS A 58 13.20 5.69 32.52
N PHE A 59 14.04 4.95 31.79
CA PHE A 59 14.32 3.53 32.04
C PHE A 59 15.64 3.30 32.81
N GLY A 60 16.43 4.37 33.01
CA GLY A 60 17.62 4.35 33.85
C GLY A 60 17.33 3.99 35.32
N LYS A 61 18.23 3.22 35.95
CA LYS A 61 18.11 2.77 37.35
C LYS A 61 17.93 3.96 38.31
N GLY A 62 16.74 4.09 38.93
CA GLY A 62 16.54 4.89 40.14
C GLY A 62 15.47 6.00 40.12
N LYS A 63 14.71 6.22 39.04
CA LYS A 63 13.72 7.34 38.96
C LYS A 63 12.35 6.96 38.36
N GLY A 64 11.83 5.78 38.70
CA GLY A 64 10.75 5.12 37.95
C GLY A 64 9.31 5.63 38.13
N THR A 65 9.03 6.68 38.92
CA THR A 65 7.62 7.02 39.24
C THR A 65 7.26 8.49 39.05
N GLU A 66 8.16 9.44 39.31
CA GLU A 66 7.85 10.87 39.16
C GLU A 66 7.87 11.33 37.70
N GLN A 67 8.73 10.76 36.85
CA GLN A 67 8.85 11.18 35.44
C GLN A 67 7.70 10.71 34.54
N LEU A 68 6.95 9.67 34.94
CA LEU A 68 5.74 9.25 34.22
C LEU A 68 4.60 10.27 34.36
N SER A 69 4.63 11.13 35.39
CA SER A 69 3.65 12.20 35.56
C SER A 69 3.81 13.33 34.51
N GLU A 70 5.00 13.43 33.89
CA GLU A 70 5.31 14.39 32.82
C GLU A 70 5.18 13.76 31.41
N ALA A 71 4.46 12.65 31.29
CA ALA A 71 4.24 11.99 30.01
C ALA A 71 3.37 12.84 29.08
N HIS A 72 3.90 13.14 27.91
CA HIS A 72 3.22 13.91 26.87
C HIS A 72 2.68 12.97 25.79
N LEU A 73 1.42 13.15 25.40
CA LEU A 73 0.78 12.37 24.33
C LEU A 73 1.30 12.79 22.95
N LEU A 74 1.84 11.84 22.17
CA LEU A 74 2.27 12.06 20.78
C LEU A 74 1.20 11.66 19.77
N TRP A 75 0.59 10.50 20.00
CA TRP A 75 -0.37 9.92 19.07
C TRP A 75 -1.41 9.11 19.84
N LYS A 76 -2.65 9.12 19.35
CA LYS A 76 -3.74 8.31 19.89
C LYS A 76 -4.57 7.75 18.75
N ARG A 77 -4.95 6.47 18.85
CA ARG A 77 -5.84 5.81 17.90
C ARG A 77 -7.14 6.59 17.76
N SER A 78 -7.57 6.82 16.52
CA SER A 78 -8.88 7.40 16.21
C SER A 78 -10.00 6.49 16.71
N LYS A 79 -11.08 7.10 17.22
CA LYS A 79 -12.24 6.33 17.69
C LYS A 79 -12.82 5.48 16.54
N PRO A 80 -13.23 4.23 16.79
CA PRO A 80 -13.95 3.43 15.81
C PRO A 80 -15.21 4.15 15.30
N PRO A 81 -15.68 3.87 14.08
CA PRO A 81 -16.95 4.37 13.59
C PRO A 81 -18.11 4.03 14.54
N LYS A 82 -19.11 4.90 14.61
CA LYS A 82 -20.31 4.68 15.46
C LYS A 82 -21.03 3.39 15.08
N PHE A 83 -21.02 3.04 13.79
CA PHE A 83 -21.64 1.85 13.25
C PHE A 83 -20.54 0.91 12.73
N PRO A 84 -20.41 -0.30 13.29
CA PRO A 84 -19.39 -1.23 12.84
C PRO A 84 -19.68 -1.65 11.40
N THR A 85 -18.63 -1.65 10.58
CA THR A 85 -18.70 -2.23 9.23
C THR A 85 -18.53 -3.73 9.32
N ARG A 86 -18.99 -4.46 8.29
CA ARG A 86 -18.80 -5.92 8.18
C ARG A 86 -17.33 -6.35 8.31
N TYR A 87 -16.39 -5.45 7.98
CA TYR A 87 -14.96 -5.73 7.90
C TYR A 87 -14.14 -4.97 8.96
N ASN A 88 -14.77 -4.43 10.00
CA ASN A 88 -14.11 -3.67 11.08
C ASN A 88 -13.21 -2.51 10.57
N LEU A 89 -13.60 -1.91 9.44
CA LEU A 89 -12.89 -0.79 8.84
C LEU A 89 -12.91 0.43 9.77
N THR A 90 -11.79 1.14 9.81
CA THR A 90 -11.70 2.45 10.46
C THR A 90 -12.48 3.50 9.66
N GLN A 91 -12.84 4.62 10.29
CA GLN A 91 -13.51 5.72 9.60
C GLN A 91 -12.71 6.22 8.39
N PHE A 92 -11.38 6.26 8.51
CA PHE A 92 -10.48 6.60 7.41
C PHE A 92 -10.54 5.56 6.28
N ALA A 93 -10.47 4.27 6.62
CA ALA A 93 -10.51 3.20 5.61
C ALA A 93 -11.81 3.19 4.81
N ILE A 94 -12.95 3.50 5.44
CA ILE A 94 -14.25 3.65 4.75
C ILE A 94 -14.17 4.70 3.64
N THR A 95 -13.50 5.83 3.89
CA THR A 95 -13.41 6.94 2.91
C THR A 95 -12.49 6.63 1.72
N LEU A 96 -11.63 5.62 1.81
CA LEU A 96 -10.64 5.34 0.76
C LEU A 96 -11.31 4.95 -0.57
N ASN A 97 -12.39 4.18 -0.50
CA ASN A 97 -13.09 3.68 -1.68
C ASN A 97 -14.39 4.44 -2.03
N GLU A 98 -14.64 5.58 -1.37
CA GLU A 98 -15.80 6.42 -1.65
C GLU A 98 -15.63 7.13 -3.01
N LEU A 99 -16.67 7.09 -3.85
CA LEU A 99 -16.75 7.81 -5.12
C LEU A 99 -17.71 9.00 -4.97
N THR A 100 -17.14 10.17 -4.72
CA THR A 100 -17.92 11.42 -4.67
C THR A 100 -18.31 11.88 -6.09
N PRO A 101 -19.48 12.55 -6.25
CA PRO A 101 -19.84 13.18 -7.52
C PRO A 101 -18.75 14.17 -7.95
N GLY A 102 -18.32 14.14 -9.22
CA GLY A 102 -17.23 14.99 -9.72
C GLY A 102 -15.82 14.43 -9.53
N LEU A 103 -15.64 13.37 -8.71
CA LEU A 103 -14.34 12.71 -8.56
C LEU A 103 -14.10 11.75 -9.72
N LYS A 104 -15.12 11.00 -10.15
CA LYS A 104 -15.00 9.95 -11.19
C LYS A 104 -14.40 10.48 -12.49
N GLU A 105 -14.76 11.69 -12.88
CA GLU A 105 -14.30 12.38 -14.09
C GLU A 105 -12.82 12.78 -13.99
N LYS A 106 -12.27 12.87 -12.77
CA LYS A 106 -10.88 13.21 -12.46
C LYS A 106 -10.03 12.00 -12.09
N LEU A 107 -10.54 10.79 -12.26
CA LEU A 107 -9.79 9.57 -11.98
C LEU A 107 -9.27 8.95 -13.28
N PRO A 108 -8.05 8.38 -13.28
CA PRO A 108 -7.64 7.54 -14.39
C PRO A 108 -8.50 6.28 -14.44
N PRO A 109 -8.63 5.63 -15.62
CA PRO A 109 -9.35 4.36 -15.75
C PRO A 109 -8.74 3.22 -14.91
N THR A 110 -7.53 3.41 -14.37
CA THR A 110 -6.82 2.45 -13.53
C THR A 110 -7.03 2.66 -12.02
N ASP A 111 -7.80 3.66 -11.59
CA ASP A 111 -8.02 3.93 -10.16
C ASP A 111 -8.81 2.79 -9.49
N SER A 112 -8.37 2.35 -8.31
CA SER A 112 -9.00 1.21 -7.61
C SER A 112 -10.47 1.44 -7.27
N ARG A 113 -10.93 2.70 -7.15
CA ARG A 113 -12.35 2.99 -6.90
C ARG A 113 -13.28 2.56 -8.03
N LEU A 114 -12.73 2.46 -9.25
CA LEU A 114 -13.43 2.05 -10.47
C LEU A 114 -13.44 0.53 -10.64
N ARG A 115 -12.80 -0.22 -9.75
CA ARG A 115 -12.69 -1.67 -9.83
C ARG A 115 -14.05 -2.35 -9.59
N PRO A 116 -14.63 -3.05 -10.59
CA PRO A 116 -16.04 -3.47 -10.55
C PRO A 116 -16.34 -4.59 -9.54
N ASP A 117 -15.44 -5.55 -9.36
CA ASP A 117 -15.58 -6.64 -8.37
C ASP A 117 -15.65 -6.10 -6.94
N GLN A 118 -14.75 -5.18 -6.58
CA GLN A 118 -14.73 -4.53 -5.28
C GLN A 118 -15.99 -3.69 -5.04
N ARG A 119 -16.50 -3.00 -6.07
CA ARG A 119 -17.74 -2.22 -5.97
C ARG A 119 -18.97 -3.11 -5.76
N CYS A 120 -19.09 -4.21 -6.49
CA CYS A 120 -20.18 -5.18 -6.29
C CYS A 120 -20.12 -5.78 -4.88
N LEU A 121 -18.92 -6.08 -4.37
CA LEU A 121 -18.75 -6.58 -3.01
C LEU A 121 -19.24 -5.58 -1.95
N GLU A 122 -18.91 -4.29 -2.12
CA GLU A 122 -19.37 -3.22 -1.22
C GLU A 122 -20.89 -3.03 -1.24
N ASN A 123 -21.53 -3.24 -2.40
CA ASN A 123 -22.99 -3.20 -2.55
C ASN A 123 -23.69 -4.48 -2.06
N GLY A 124 -22.94 -5.52 -1.66
CA GLY A 124 -23.50 -6.81 -1.22
C GLY A 124 -23.90 -7.76 -2.36
N GLU A 125 -23.47 -7.49 -3.59
CA GLU A 125 -23.75 -8.29 -4.78
C GLU A 125 -22.66 -9.36 -4.98
N TYR A 126 -22.67 -10.39 -4.14
CA TYR A 126 -21.57 -11.38 -4.05
C TYR A 126 -21.35 -12.19 -5.33
N GLU A 127 -22.43 -12.61 -6.00
CA GLU A 127 -22.36 -13.39 -7.23
C GLU A 127 -21.71 -12.56 -8.35
N ARG A 128 -22.11 -11.29 -8.48
CA ARG A 128 -21.54 -10.35 -9.46
C ARG A 128 -20.08 -10.04 -9.15
N ALA A 129 -19.74 -9.84 -7.87
CA ALA A 129 -18.36 -9.61 -7.44
C ALA A 129 -17.44 -10.78 -7.82
N ASN A 130 -17.89 -12.02 -7.61
CA ASN A 130 -17.12 -13.21 -7.96
C ASN A 130 -16.93 -13.34 -9.48
N ALA A 131 -17.98 -13.08 -10.27
CA ALA A 131 -17.91 -13.11 -11.73
C ALA A 131 -16.94 -12.05 -12.29
N GLU A 132 -17.03 -10.80 -11.81
CA GLU A 132 -16.13 -9.73 -12.21
C GLU A 132 -14.69 -9.99 -11.78
N LYS A 133 -14.47 -10.55 -10.58
CA LYS A 133 -13.13 -10.94 -10.11
C LYS A 133 -12.49 -11.95 -11.07
N LEU A 134 -13.23 -12.99 -11.43
CA LEU A 134 -12.74 -14.01 -12.37
C LEU A 134 -12.38 -13.40 -13.72
N ARG A 135 -13.25 -12.53 -14.26
CA ARG A 135 -13.04 -11.82 -15.52
C ARG A 135 -11.77 -10.95 -15.50
N LEU A 136 -11.58 -10.16 -14.45
CA LEU A 136 -10.41 -9.28 -14.29
C LEU A 136 -9.11 -10.08 -14.18
N GLU A 137 -9.10 -11.16 -13.40
CA GLU A 137 -7.92 -12.02 -13.26
C GLU A 137 -7.58 -12.75 -14.57
N GLN A 138 -8.59 -13.24 -15.31
CA GLN A 138 -8.39 -13.84 -16.63
C GLN A 138 -7.78 -12.83 -17.62
N ARG A 139 -8.32 -11.61 -17.66
CA ARG A 139 -7.77 -10.52 -18.48
C ARG A 139 -6.34 -10.18 -18.08
N GLN A 140 -6.04 -10.09 -16.79
CA GLN A 140 -4.68 -9.82 -16.32
C GLN A 140 -3.71 -10.94 -16.74
N ARG A 141 -4.11 -12.21 -16.62
CA ARG A 141 -3.32 -13.36 -17.09
C ARG A 141 -3.08 -13.28 -18.60
N GLN A 142 -4.12 -12.99 -19.38
CA GLN A 142 -4.00 -12.79 -20.83
C GLN A 142 -3.14 -11.60 -21.20
N CYS A 143 -3.23 -10.45 -20.53
CA CYS A 143 -2.38 -9.29 -20.81
C CYS A 143 -0.91 -9.50 -20.39
N SER A 144 -0.68 -10.24 -19.30
CA SER A 144 0.66 -10.65 -18.88
C SER A 144 1.25 -11.66 -19.87
N PHE A 145 0.42 -12.57 -20.39
CA PHE A 145 0.77 -13.53 -21.41
C PHE A 145 0.98 -12.89 -22.79
N LEU A 146 0.12 -11.95 -23.22
CA LEU A 146 0.22 -11.22 -24.48
C LEU A 146 1.38 -10.22 -24.47
N SER A 147 1.66 -9.55 -23.34
CA SER A 147 2.94 -8.83 -23.16
C SER A 147 4.15 -9.76 -23.27
N SER A 148 3.98 -11.05 -22.94
CA SER A 148 5.01 -12.08 -23.10
C SER A 148 5.01 -12.76 -24.49
N CYS A 149 3.93 -12.66 -25.27
CA CYS A 149 3.68 -13.43 -26.49
C CYS A 149 3.42 -12.59 -27.76
N ILE A 150 3.68 -11.28 -27.79
CA ILE A 150 3.68 -10.48 -29.05
C ILE A 150 4.74 -10.94 -30.09
N MET A 151 5.47 -12.01 -29.83
CA MET A 151 6.18 -12.73 -30.88
C MET A 151 5.70 -14.18 -30.94
N LEU A 152 5.08 -14.53 -32.07
CA LEU A 152 4.87 -15.89 -32.61
C LEU A 152 3.55 -16.60 -32.22
N TRP A 153 2.44 -16.17 -32.83
CA TRP A 153 1.39 -17.11 -33.24
C TRP A 153 1.63 -17.53 -34.69
N SER A 154 2.59 -18.42 -34.87
CA SER A 154 2.70 -19.32 -36.03
C SER A 154 3.60 -20.48 -35.60
N SER A 155 2.95 -21.56 -35.13
CA SER A 155 3.45 -22.94 -35.04
C SER A 155 4.87 -23.15 -34.47
N ASN A 156 5.00 -23.26 -33.14
CA ASN A 156 5.79 -24.29 -32.41
C ASN A 156 6.03 -23.89 -30.93
N MET A 157 5.52 -24.71 -30.02
CA MET A 157 5.37 -24.50 -28.56
C MET A 157 6.66 -24.63 -27.72
N ILE A 158 7.83 -24.23 -28.23
CA ILE A 158 9.13 -24.44 -27.53
C ILE A 158 9.78 -23.14 -27.00
N MET A 159 9.17 -21.96 -27.20
CA MET A 159 9.78 -20.68 -26.79
C MET A 159 9.58 -20.29 -25.32
N ALA A 160 8.60 -20.88 -24.62
CA ALA A 160 8.24 -20.48 -23.25
C ALA A 160 9.28 -20.82 -22.16
N ILE A 161 10.29 -21.66 -22.46
CA ILE A 161 11.27 -22.17 -21.47
C ILE A 161 12.66 -21.51 -21.65
N THR A 162 12.84 -20.58 -22.59
CA THR A 162 14.17 -19.99 -22.86
C THR A 162 14.54 -18.86 -21.87
N PRO A 163 15.82 -18.69 -21.49
CA PRO A 163 16.30 -17.55 -20.70
C PRO A 163 15.97 -16.17 -21.31
N GLN A 164 15.77 -16.12 -22.63
CA GLN A 164 15.33 -14.93 -23.36
C GLN A 164 13.90 -14.49 -22.94
N ALA A 165 12.99 -15.44 -22.70
CA ALA A 165 11.62 -15.15 -22.25
C ALA A 165 11.61 -14.54 -20.84
N ARG A 166 12.52 -14.97 -19.96
CA ARG A 166 12.72 -14.39 -18.61
C ARG A 166 13.25 -12.95 -18.68
N LYS A 167 14.21 -12.68 -19.57
CA LYS A 167 14.68 -11.30 -19.88
C LYS A 167 13.58 -10.43 -20.52
N MET A 168 12.71 -11.01 -21.35
CA MET A 168 11.58 -10.29 -21.94
C MET A 168 10.50 -9.98 -20.90
N GLN A 169 10.25 -10.88 -19.95
CA GLN A 169 9.40 -10.66 -18.77
C GLN A 169 9.96 -9.56 -17.85
N GLU A 170 11.29 -9.49 -17.70
CA GLU A 170 11.98 -8.39 -16.99
C GLU A 170 11.96 -7.06 -17.77
N SER A 171 11.78 -7.11 -19.10
CA SER A 171 11.67 -5.92 -19.97
C SER A 171 10.23 -5.46 -20.24
N GLY A 172 9.24 -6.33 -19.96
CA GLY A 172 7.83 -6.19 -20.31
C GLY A 172 7.02 -5.71 -19.12
N TRP A 173 6.26 -4.64 -19.33
CA TRP A 173 5.54 -3.84 -18.34
C TRP A 173 6.44 -2.97 -17.44
N LYS A 174 6.21 -1.65 -17.52
CA LYS A 174 6.81 -0.64 -16.65
C LYS A 174 5.69 0.19 -16.02
N PRO A 175 5.76 0.50 -14.72
CA PRO A 175 4.79 1.41 -14.12
C PRO A 175 4.89 2.79 -14.78
N ARG A 176 3.74 3.43 -14.99
CA ARG A 176 3.66 4.72 -15.69
C ARG A 176 4.16 5.88 -14.83
N TRP A 177 3.71 5.94 -13.59
CA TRP A 177 3.92 7.08 -12.69
C TRP A 177 5.17 6.94 -11.82
N PHE A 178 5.87 5.82 -11.92
CA PHE A 178 7.02 5.49 -11.09
C PHE A 178 8.14 4.87 -11.92
N ALA A 179 9.39 5.10 -11.53
CA ALA A 179 10.54 4.42 -12.09
C ALA A 179 11.31 3.69 -10.99
N LYS A 180 11.83 2.51 -11.33
CA LYS A 180 12.65 1.71 -10.42
C LYS A 180 14.10 2.23 -10.44
N ASP A 181 14.61 2.61 -9.29
CA ASP A 181 16.02 2.94 -9.08
C ASP A 181 16.82 1.64 -8.96
N LYS A 182 17.82 1.47 -9.82
CA LYS A 182 18.63 0.24 -9.88
C LYS A 182 19.60 0.12 -8.71
N ALA A 183 19.95 1.22 -8.05
CA ALA A 183 20.93 1.21 -6.96
C ALA A 183 20.28 0.80 -5.63
N THR A 184 19.05 1.24 -5.38
CA THR A 184 18.33 1.05 -4.11
C THR A 184 17.21 0.03 -4.20
N ASP A 185 16.89 -0.47 -5.39
CA ASP A 185 15.72 -1.31 -5.68
C ASP A 185 14.37 -0.64 -5.33
N THR A 186 14.34 0.68 -5.13
CA THR A 186 13.13 1.43 -4.75
C THR A 186 12.44 2.09 -5.94
N TYR A 187 11.14 2.34 -5.84
CA TYR A 187 10.38 3.09 -6.85
C TYR A 187 10.29 4.57 -6.49
N ARG A 188 10.62 5.45 -7.43
CA ARG A 188 10.50 6.90 -7.29
C ARG A 188 9.40 7.43 -8.20
N TYR A 189 8.56 8.33 -7.68
CA TYR A 189 7.58 9.06 -8.48
C TYR A 189 8.29 9.91 -9.53
N VAL A 190 7.90 9.80 -10.80
CA VAL A 190 8.55 10.50 -11.92
C VAL A 190 7.83 11.76 -12.39
N GLY A 191 6.69 12.10 -11.79
CA GLY A 191 5.84 13.20 -12.28
C GLY A 191 4.80 12.73 -13.29
N GLY A 192 3.93 13.65 -13.70
CA GLY A 192 2.95 13.46 -14.77
C GLY A 192 1.55 13.04 -14.31
N TYR A 193 1.41 12.39 -13.14
CA TYR A 193 0.08 11.96 -12.66
C TYR A 193 -0.82 13.15 -12.35
N TRP A 194 -0.32 14.10 -11.56
CA TRP A 194 -1.09 15.25 -11.11
C TRP A 194 -1.36 16.23 -12.25
N GLU A 195 -0.42 16.37 -13.17
CA GLU A 195 -0.52 17.19 -14.38
C GLU A 195 -1.55 16.60 -15.38
N SER A 196 -1.58 15.27 -15.51
CA SER A 196 -2.60 14.56 -16.30
C SER A 196 -3.98 14.71 -15.66
N ARG A 197 -4.03 14.62 -14.32
CA ARG A 197 -5.26 14.80 -13.53
C ARG A 197 -5.84 16.20 -13.66
N GLU A 198 -5.01 17.23 -13.63
CA GLU A 198 -5.44 18.63 -13.77
C GLU A 198 -6.08 18.89 -15.13
N LYS A 199 -5.58 18.25 -16.18
CA LYS A 199 -6.10 18.32 -17.55
C LYS A 199 -7.24 17.35 -17.83
N SER A 200 -7.58 16.47 -16.89
CA SER A 200 -8.48 15.32 -17.08
C SER A 200 -8.13 14.47 -18.33
N SER A 201 -6.84 14.41 -18.69
CA SER A 201 -6.36 13.67 -19.86
C SER A 201 -5.56 12.46 -19.40
N TRP A 202 -6.05 11.27 -19.75
CA TRP A 202 -5.46 9.99 -19.37
C TRP A 202 -4.84 9.26 -20.56
N GLU A 203 -4.31 10.00 -21.54
CA GLU A 203 -3.73 9.46 -22.76
C GLU A 203 -2.66 8.38 -22.47
N GLY A 204 -2.88 7.21 -23.06
CA GLY A 204 -2.03 6.03 -22.89
C GLY A 204 -2.18 5.31 -21.54
N CYS A 205 -3.10 5.71 -20.66
CA CYS A 205 -3.48 4.88 -19.52
C CYS A 205 -4.28 3.67 -20.03
N PRO A 206 -3.84 2.43 -19.77
CA PRO A 206 -4.56 1.26 -20.24
C PRO A 206 -5.90 1.12 -19.52
N ASP A 207 -6.92 0.69 -20.25
CA ASP A 207 -8.16 0.25 -19.64
C ASP A 207 -8.01 -1.19 -19.14
N ILE A 208 -7.81 -1.31 -17.83
CA ILE A 208 -7.62 -2.59 -17.13
C ILE A 208 -8.93 -3.17 -16.60
N PHE A 209 -10.03 -2.41 -16.61
CA PHE A 209 -11.32 -2.85 -16.09
C PHE A 209 -12.38 -3.07 -17.18
N GLY A 210 -12.20 -2.50 -18.37
CA GLY A 210 -13.13 -2.62 -19.49
C GLY A 210 -13.36 -4.06 -19.96
N GLN A 211 -14.41 -4.23 -20.75
CA GLN A 211 -14.70 -5.50 -21.40
C GLN A 211 -13.60 -5.82 -22.43
N VAL A 212 -13.30 -7.11 -22.62
CA VAL A 212 -12.46 -7.53 -23.76
C VAL A 212 -13.35 -7.39 -25.00
N PRO A 213 -12.92 -6.68 -26.07
CA PRO A 213 -13.68 -6.68 -27.32
C PRO A 213 -13.94 -8.13 -27.77
N ASN A 214 -15.17 -8.44 -28.17
CA ASN A 214 -15.56 -9.79 -28.60
C ASN A 214 -14.70 -10.33 -29.77
N ASP A 215 -13.96 -9.47 -30.48
CA ASP A 215 -13.08 -9.83 -31.60
C ASP A 215 -11.84 -10.65 -31.18
N LEU A 216 -11.58 -10.81 -29.88
CA LEU A 216 -10.54 -11.71 -29.35
C LEU A 216 -11.10 -13.04 -28.83
N MET A 217 -12.42 -13.25 -28.88
CA MET A 217 -13.01 -14.56 -28.69
C MET A 217 -13.00 -15.27 -30.04
N VAL A 218 -11.84 -15.84 -30.39
CA VAL A 218 -11.77 -16.89 -31.41
C VAL A 218 -12.73 -17.99 -30.95
N THR A 219 -13.87 -18.06 -31.62
CA THR A 219 -14.76 -19.22 -31.58
C THR A 219 -14.01 -20.38 -32.20
N ASP A 220 -13.72 -21.41 -31.41
CA ASP A 220 -13.63 -22.77 -31.96
C ASP A 220 -15.05 -23.27 -32.27
#